data_AF-A0A2E6G7M3-F1
#
_entry.id   AF-A0A2E6G7M3-F1
#
_cell.length_a   1.000
_cell.length_b   1.000
_cell.length_c   1.000
_cell.angle_alpha   90.00
_cell.angle_beta   90.00
_cell.angle_gamma   90.00
#
_symmetry.space_group_name_H-M   'P 1'
#
loop_
_entity.id
_entity.type
_entity.pdbx_description
1 polymer ?
#
loop_
_entity_poly.entity_id
_entity_poly.type
_entity_poly.pdbx_seq_one_letter_code
_entity_poly.pdbx_strand_id
1 'polypeptide(L)'
;MERFDLGCVFFSNDLRVYDNSCLVSAAKECKTLACVYLEAEDDLKQQFGINESELRRQFRSQSLSALNAELKRFGQRIDRLVVKSKADICSYIDEFSPNVIYRSWQPKQFADNYWEAIKKAYPAIDFKEEFTSTLFDESQLPFESNHFPATFSKFRRKVEHLAIKDPVACPTSLPPPVGKPKHWQIKFKPADCLFTGGEREGKKHLDDYFKGQHASSYKQTRNALDGWKNSTKFSVWLSNGCLSARQTFHSLKKYELAAGANESTYWIYFELLWREYFQWYAKIYPSTLTKFSGLSNRSPMTFFNPQRFKKWCSANTPFPLVNACMNQLNTEGYMSNRGRQIVASCLVNELSLDWRYGAAYFAQRLIDYDFASNWGNWQYIAGVGTDPRGGRHFNLSKQRAVYDPNFTFINSWQGERCDQYLDSADIVDWPITRG
;
A
#
# COMPACT_ATOMS: atom_id res chain seq x y z
N MET A 1 -31.02 7.51 -15.34
CA MET A 1 -32.30 7.76 -14.67
C MET A 1 -32.00 7.73 -13.19
N GLU A 2 -32.26 8.82 -12.48
CA GLU A 2 -32.01 8.94 -11.04
C GLU A 2 -32.88 7.91 -10.31
N ARG A 3 -32.25 7.06 -9.50
CA ARG A 3 -32.87 5.93 -8.81
C ARG A 3 -32.96 6.16 -7.30
N PHE A 4 -32.08 6.98 -6.75
CA PHE A 4 -31.94 7.21 -5.31
C PHE A 4 -32.03 8.70 -4.98
N ASP A 5 -32.72 9.06 -3.90
CA ASP A 5 -32.79 10.45 -3.46
C ASP A 5 -31.46 10.89 -2.81
N LEU A 6 -30.85 10.01 -2.00
CA LEU A 6 -29.56 10.24 -1.34
C LEU A 6 -28.64 9.04 -1.48
N GLY A 7 -27.45 9.27 -2.06
CA GLY A 7 -26.33 8.33 -2.03
C GLY A 7 -25.22 8.76 -1.08
N CYS A 8 -24.42 7.80 -0.63
CA CYS A 8 -23.19 8.04 0.10
C CYS A 8 -22.01 7.32 -0.57
N VAL A 9 -20.90 8.00 -0.78
CA VAL A 9 -19.64 7.40 -1.25
C VAL A 9 -18.65 7.40 -0.09
N PHE A 10 -18.25 6.20 0.33
CA PHE A 10 -17.20 5.99 1.31
C PHE A 10 -15.85 5.83 0.63
N PHE A 11 -15.02 6.87 0.75
CA PHE A 11 -13.63 6.87 0.36
C PHE A 11 -12.76 6.23 1.44
N SER A 12 -11.70 5.58 0.98
CA SER A 12 -10.65 4.95 1.76
C SER A 12 -9.30 5.12 1.02
N ASN A 13 -8.69 4.05 0.50
CA ASN A 13 -7.48 4.12 -0.32
C ASN A 13 -7.81 4.22 -1.82
N ASP A 14 -8.74 5.11 -2.15
CA ASP A 14 -9.23 5.43 -3.49
C ASP A 14 -9.40 6.95 -3.67
N LEU A 15 -8.40 7.71 -3.18
CA LEU A 15 -8.42 9.17 -3.06
C LEU A 15 -8.26 9.91 -4.40
N ARG A 16 -9.20 9.68 -5.31
CA ARG A 16 -9.22 10.22 -6.67
C ARG A 16 -10.63 10.31 -7.23
N VAL A 17 -10.84 11.20 -8.20
CA VAL A 17 -12.11 11.30 -8.95
C VAL A 17 -12.06 10.61 -10.31
N TYR A 18 -10.87 10.49 -10.91
CA TYR A 18 -10.69 9.78 -12.18
C TYR A 18 -10.61 8.27 -11.95
N ASP A 19 -11.14 7.50 -12.90
CA ASP A 19 -11.19 6.03 -12.79
C ASP A 19 -11.77 5.52 -11.46
N ASN A 20 -12.81 6.21 -10.95
CA ASN A 20 -13.51 5.84 -9.73
C ASN A 20 -14.96 5.44 -10.08
N SER A 21 -15.20 4.14 -10.26
CA SER A 21 -16.52 3.63 -10.66
C SER A 21 -17.59 3.87 -9.59
N CYS A 22 -17.24 3.83 -8.30
CA CYS A 22 -18.17 4.18 -7.22
C CYS A 22 -18.70 5.60 -7.36
N LEU A 23 -17.81 6.56 -7.61
CA LEU A 23 -18.18 7.96 -7.79
C LEU A 23 -18.99 8.18 -9.07
N VAL A 24 -18.62 7.51 -10.17
CA VAL A 24 -19.35 7.58 -11.45
C VAL A 24 -20.76 7.00 -11.33
N SER A 25 -20.93 5.86 -10.66
CA SER A 25 -22.24 5.25 -10.43
C SER A 25 -23.11 6.13 -9.53
N ALA A 26 -22.55 6.64 -8.43
CA ALA A 26 -23.25 7.57 -7.55
C ALA A 26 -23.71 8.84 -8.29
N ALA A 27 -22.89 9.37 -9.20
CA ALA A 27 -23.23 10.55 -9.98
C ALA A 27 -24.40 10.34 -10.95
N LYS A 28 -24.60 9.11 -11.44
CA LYS A 28 -25.66 8.77 -12.40
C LYS A 28 -26.98 8.40 -11.74
N GLU A 29 -26.91 7.91 -10.51
CA GLU A 29 -28.03 7.22 -9.87
C GLU A 29 -28.65 8.03 -8.72
N CYS A 30 -27.97 9.04 -8.19
CA CYS A 30 -28.41 9.76 -6.99
C CYS A 30 -28.77 11.23 -7.29
N LYS A 31 -29.85 11.73 -6.66
CA LYS A 31 -30.22 13.17 -6.72
C LYS A 31 -29.36 14.04 -5.81
N THR A 32 -28.95 13.52 -4.66
CA THR A 32 -28.03 14.16 -3.72
C THR A 32 -26.96 13.17 -3.27
N LEU A 33 -25.79 13.69 -2.88
CA LEU A 33 -24.63 12.86 -2.57
C LEU A 33 -23.87 13.36 -1.35
N ALA A 34 -23.55 12.43 -0.43
CA ALA A 34 -22.55 12.63 0.61
C ALA A 34 -21.26 11.89 0.23
N CYS A 35 -20.12 12.59 0.24
CA CYS A 35 -18.80 11.97 0.10
C CYS A 35 -18.10 12.01 1.45
N VAL A 36 -17.65 10.86 1.95
CA VAL A 36 -16.97 10.75 3.24
C VAL A 36 -15.71 9.93 3.12
N TYR A 37 -14.61 10.44 3.67
CA TYR A 37 -13.41 9.66 3.90
C TYR A 37 -13.52 8.94 5.25
N LEU A 38 -13.43 7.61 5.22
CA LEU A 38 -13.33 6.78 6.41
C LEU A 38 -11.87 6.68 6.82
N GLU A 39 -11.47 7.49 7.79
CA GLU A 39 -10.16 7.37 8.41
C GLU A 39 -10.23 6.37 9.54
N ALA A 40 -9.74 5.20 9.24
CA ALA A 40 -9.71 4.14 10.21
C ALA A 40 -8.63 4.42 11.27
N GLU A 41 -8.96 4.26 12.56
CA GLU A 41 -7.98 4.44 13.64
C GLU A 41 -6.87 3.41 13.52
N ASP A 42 -5.61 3.84 13.65
CA ASP A 42 -4.44 3.02 13.28
C ASP A 42 -4.35 1.72 14.12
N ASP A 43 -4.77 0.59 13.53
CA ASP A 43 -4.71 -0.75 14.13
C ASP A 43 -3.29 -1.14 14.55
N LEU A 44 -2.27 -0.52 13.94
CA LEU A 44 -0.88 -0.70 14.34
C LEU A 44 -0.66 -0.31 15.80
N LYS A 45 -1.41 0.68 16.31
CA LYS A 45 -1.33 1.11 17.70
C LYS A 45 -1.92 0.07 18.64
N GLN A 46 -3.09 -0.48 18.29
CA GLN A 46 -3.74 -1.50 19.11
C GLN A 46 -2.96 -2.81 19.12
N GLN A 47 -2.42 -3.22 17.96
CA GLN A 47 -1.76 -4.52 17.82
C GLN A 47 -0.27 -4.49 18.17
N PHE A 48 0.45 -3.41 17.85
CA PHE A 48 1.90 -3.31 17.99
C PHE A 48 2.38 -2.12 18.83
N GLY A 49 1.47 -1.28 19.35
CA GLY A 49 1.81 -0.13 20.16
C GLY A 49 2.49 1.01 19.38
N ILE A 50 2.40 1.01 18.05
CA ILE A 50 3.06 2.02 17.19
C ILE A 50 2.03 2.95 16.57
N ASN A 51 2.40 4.22 16.42
CA ASN A 51 1.61 5.19 15.66
C ASN A 51 2.26 5.40 14.30
N GLU A 52 1.45 5.65 13.29
CA GLU A 52 1.88 6.16 11.99
C GLU A 52 2.97 7.27 12.09
N SER A 53 3.90 7.29 11.14
CA SER A 53 4.89 8.37 11.04
C SER A 53 4.27 9.70 10.61
N GLU A 54 4.97 10.81 10.89
CA GLU A 54 4.55 12.14 10.42
C GLU A 54 4.53 12.24 8.89
N LEU A 55 5.51 11.62 8.22
CA LEU A 55 5.60 11.61 6.75
C LEU A 55 4.37 10.95 6.10
N ARG A 56 3.95 9.78 6.59
CA ARG A 56 2.77 9.08 6.05
C ARG A 56 1.47 9.84 6.35
N ARG A 57 1.31 10.41 7.56
CA ARG A 57 0.19 11.31 7.90
C ARG A 57 0.14 12.54 7.02
N GLN A 58 1.30 13.15 6.74
CA GLN A 58 1.40 14.33 5.89
C GLN A 58 1.00 13.98 4.45
N PHE A 59 1.53 12.90 3.88
CA PHE A 59 1.19 12.46 2.53
C PHE A 59 -0.31 12.15 2.39
N ARG A 60 -0.91 11.45 3.37
CA ARG A 60 -2.36 11.23 3.44
C ARG A 60 -3.12 12.56 3.49
N SER A 61 -2.70 13.49 4.34
CA SER A 61 -3.35 14.79 4.52
C SER A 61 -3.30 15.65 3.25
N GLN A 62 -2.16 15.68 2.56
CA GLN A 62 -2.02 16.33 1.25
C GLN A 62 -2.98 15.69 0.23
N SER A 63 -3.04 14.37 0.19
CA SER A 63 -3.92 13.63 -0.73
C SER A 63 -5.40 13.90 -0.48
N LEU A 64 -5.83 13.93 0.78
CA LEU A 64 -7.21 14.28 1.15
C LEU A 64 -7.55 15.73 0.84
N SER A 65 -6.62 16.66 1.09
CA SER A 65 -6.80 18.06 0.74
C SER A 65 -6.97 18.24 -0.78
N ALA A 66 -6.14 17.54 -1.57
CA ALA A 66 -6.22 17.53 -3.02
C ALA A 66 -7.54 16.92 -3.51
N LEU A 67 -7.99 15.80 -2.93
CA LEU A 67 -9.30 15.20 -3.26
C LEU A 67 -10.45 16.16 -2.96
N ASN A 68 -10.45 16.82 -1.81
CA ASN A 68 -11.50 17.81 -1.49
C ASN A 68 -11.49 18.99 -2.48
N ALA A 69 -10.31 19.43 -2.91
CA ALA A 69 -10.19 20.47 -3.93
C ALA A 69 -10.74 19.99 -5.30
N GLU A 70 -10.49 18.74 -5.70
CA GLU A 70 -11.09 18.16 -6.91
C GLU A 70 -12.61 18.03 -6.80
N LEU A 71 -13.13 17.47 -5.71
CA LEU A 71 -14.58 17.32 -5.50
C LEU A 71 -15.31 18.67 -5.57
N LYS A 72 -14.72 19.75 -5.05
CA LYS A 72 -15.25 21.12 -5.17
C LYS A 72 -15.43 21.58 -6.60
N ARG A 73 -14.55 21.18 -7.52
CA ARG A 73 -14.67 21.51 -8.96
C ARG A 73 -15.87 20.84 -9.61
N PHE A 74 -16.33 19.72 -9.05
CA PHE A 74 -17.53 19.01 -9.49
C PHE A 74 -18.78 19.38 -8.68
N GLY A 75 -18.73 20.44 -7.87
CA GLY A 75 -19.86 20.91 -7.07
C GLY A 75 -20.06 20.16 -5.75
N GLN A 76 -19.07 19.36 -5.31
CA GLN A 76 -19.14 18.51 -4.13
C GLN A 76 -18.04 18.87 -3.11
N ARG A 77 -17.98 18.14 -2.01
CA ARG A 77 -16.95 18.25 -0.96
C ARG A 77 -16.84 16.91 -0.26
N ILE A 78 -15.87 16.76 0.62
CA ILE A 78 -15.73 15.55 1.42
C ILE A 78 -15.83 15.87 2.91
N ASP A 79 -16.48 14.99 3.67
CA ASP A 79 -16.39 14.95 5.13
C ASP A 79 -15.38 13.89 5.57
N ARG A 80 -14.93 13.93 6.82
CA ARG A 80 -13.92 13.00 7.35
C ARG A 80 -14.43 12.33 8.62
N LEU A 81 -14.67 11.03 8.58
CA LEU A 81 -15.08 10.26 9.75
C LEU A 81 -13.89 9.46 10.28
N VAL A 82 -13.49 9.70 11.53
CA VAL A 82 -12.53 8.84 12.23
C VAL A 82 -13.29 7.64 12.78
N VAL A 83 -12.95 6.45 12.29
CA VAL A 83 -13.64 5.20 12.64
C VAL A 83 -12.83 4.46 13.70
N LYS A 84 -13.36 4.41 14.93
CA LYS A 84 -12.79 3.64 16.04
C LYS A 84 -13.51 2.31 16.23
N SER A 85 -14.76 2.26 15.79
CA SER A 85 -15.61 1.10 15.91
C SER A 85 -16.70 1.11 14.84
N LYS A 86 -17.39 -0.03 14.70
CA LYS A 86 -18.62 -0.14 13.88
C LYS A 86 -19.64 0.96 14.20
N ALA A 87 -19.74 1.34 15.47
CA ALA A 87 -20.75 2.28 15.95
C ALA A 87 -20.60 3.67 15.34
N ASP A 88 -19.37 4.08 15.00
CA ASP A 88 -19.12 5.39 14.37
C ASP A 88 -19.72 5.45 12.96
N ILE A 89 -19.57 4.37 12.19
CA ILE A 89 -20.17 4.25 10.85
C ILE A 89 -21.70 4.13 10.95
N CYS A 90 -22.21 3.30 11.88
CA CYS A 90 -23.66 3.19 12.12
C CYS A 90 -24.28 4.54 12.46
N SER A 91 -23.68 5.29 13.38
CA SER A 91 -24.17 6.62 13.78
C SER A 91 -24.20 7.59 12.59
N TYR A 92 -23.19 7.53 11.71
CA TYR A 92 -23.19 8.32 10.48
C TYR A 92 -24.32 7.89 9.53
N ILE A 93 -24.54 6.58 9.35
CA ILE A 93 -25.63 6.07 8.50
C ILE A 93 -26.99 6.48 9.05
N ASP A 94 -27.22 6.36 10.36
CA ASP A 94 -28.47 6.73 11.02
C ASP A 94 -28.78 8.21 10.82
N GLU A 95 -27.76 9.07 10.92
CA GLU A 95 -27.92 10.50 10.77
C GLU A 95 -28.34 10.92 9.36
N PHE A 96 -27.70 10.35 8.33
CA PHE A 96 -27.93 10.76 6.93
C PHE A 96 -29.03 9.92 6.25
N SER A 97 -29.29 8.71 6.72
CA SER A 97 -30.26 7.76 6.16
C SER A 97 -30.18 7.64 4.62
N PRO A 98 -29.00 7.30 4.04
CA PRO A 98 -28.85 7.19 2.59
C PRO A 98 -29.66 6.01 2.03
N ASN A 99 -30.12 6.12 0.79
CA ASN A 99 -30.75 5.00 0.09
C ASN A 99 -29.72 3.99 -0.42
N VAL A 100 -28.50 4.46 -0.72
CA VAL A 100 -27.43 3.64 -1.28
C VAL A 100 -26.06 4.08 -0.76
N ILE A 101 -25.19 3.11 -0.50
CA ILE A 101 -23.79 3.33 -0.09
C ILE A 101 -22.86 2.66 -1.11
N TYR A 102 -21.94 3.45 -1.65
CA TYR A 102 -20.89 3.01 -2.56
C TYR A 102 -19.53 2.97 -1.85
N ARG A 103 -18.73 1.94 -2.10
CA ARG A 103 -17.33 1.90 -1.69
C ARG A 103 -16.46 1.12 -2.68
N SER A 104 -15.18 1.46 -2.74
CA SER A 104 -14.20 0.55 -3.30
C SER A 104 -13.91 -0.57 -2.31
N TRP A 105 -13.82 -1.81 -2.80
CA TRP A 105 -13.22 -2.90 -2.04
C TRP A 105 -11.77 -2.54 -1.70
N GLN A 106 -11.34 -2.91 -0.49
CA GLN A 106 -9.97 -2.71 -0.01
C GLN A 106 -9.48 -3.97 0.70
N PRO A 107 -8.17 -4.27 0.63
CA PRO A 107 -7.59 -5.36 1.41
C PRO A 107 -7.68 -5.02 2.90
N LYS A 108 -8.11 -6.01 3.69
CA LYS A 108 -8.54 -5.84 5.09
C LYS A 108 -7.45 -5.22 5.97
N GLN A 109 -7.56 -3.93 6.29
CA GLN A 109 -6.77 -3.32 7.37
C GLN A 109 -7.38 -3.67 8.73
N PHE A 110 -8.71 -3.71 8.80
CA PHE A 110 -9.52 -4.04 9.98
C PHE A 110 -10.05 -5.46 9.91
N ALA A 111 -10.57 -5.95 11.04
CA ALA A 111 -11.62 -6.96 10.99
C ALA A 111 -12.82 -6.38 10.22
N ASP A 112 -12.81 -6.52 8.90
CA ASP A 112 -13.81 -6.09 7.91
C ASP A 112 -15.19 -6.76 8.11
N ASN A 113 -15.42 -7.34 9.30
CA ASN A 113 -16.72 -7.68 9.83
C ASN A 113 -17.66 -6.48 9.83
N TYR A 114 -17.16 -5.24 9.82
CA TYR A 114 -18.05 -4.07 9.80
C TYR A 114 -18.87 -3.97 8.53
N TRP A 115 -18.33 -4.21 7.34
CA TRP A 115 -19.14 -4.05 6.12
C TRP A 115 -20.31 -5.01 6.05
N GLU A 116 -20.03 -6.30 6.24
CA GLU A 116 -21.07 -7.33 6.24
C GLU A 116 -22.00 -7.18 7.46
N ALA A 117 -21.48 -6.74 8.62
CA ALA A 117 -22.33 -6.43 9.77
C ALA A 117 -23.21 -5.19 9.57
N ILE A 118 -22.72 -4.17 8.85
CA ILE A 118 -23.46 -2.94 8.51
C ILE A 118 -24.54 -3.28 7.47
N LYS A 119 -24.21 -4.03 6.42
CA LYS A 119 -25.20 -4.57 5.46
C LYS A 119 -26.34 -5.30 6.17
N LYS A 120 -25.99 -6.18 7.13
CA LYS A 120 -26.98 -6.91 7.93
C LYS A 120 -27.79 -5.99 8.85
N ALA A 121 -27.19 -4.92 9.38
CA ALA A 121 -27.87 -3.96 10.24
C ALA A 121 -28.83 -3.03 9.48
N TYR A 122 -28.57 -2.76 8.20
CA TYR A 122 -29.35 -1.83 7.37
C TYR A 122 -29.88 -2.49 6.08
N PRO A 123 -30.77 -3.49 6.16
CA PRO A 123 -31.22 -4.23 4.98
C PRO A 123 -32.03 -3.39 3.97
N ALA A 124 -32.48 -2.20 4.35
CA ALA A 124 -33.20 -1.27 3.47
C ALA A 124 -32.29 -0.39 2.62
N ILE A 125 -30.97 -0.38 2.88
CA ILE A 125 -29.99 0.41 2.13
C ILE A 125 -29.38 -0.48 1.05
N ASP A 126 -29.26 0.03 -0.17
CA ASP A 126 -28.51 -0.65 -1.22
C ASP A 126 -27.00 -0.49 -0.99
N PHE A 127 -26.26 -1.60 -0.97
CA PHE A 127 -24.80 -1.58 -0.78
C PHE A 127 -24.09 -1.99 -2.07
N LYS A 128 -23.25 -1.09 -2.58
CA LYS A 128 -22.49 -1.29 -3.82
C LYS A 128 -21.00 -1.25 -3.53
N GLU A 129 -20.35 -2.37 -3.76
CA GLU A 129 -18.90 -2.51 -3.64
C GLU A 129 -18.29 -2.81 -5.01
N GLU A 130 -17.25 -2.04 -5.37
CA GLU A 130 -16.57 -2.14 -6.66
C GLU A 130 -15.07 -2.34 -6.50
N PHE A 131 -14.41 -2.91 -7.49
CA PHE A 131 -12.96 -3.07 -7.52
C PHE A 131 -12.31 -1.90 -8.25
N THR A 132 -12.06 -0.79 -7.54
CA THR A 132 -11.50 0.40 -8.18
C THR A 132 -9.97 0.41 -8.18
N SER A 133 -9.33 -0.34 -7.28
CA SER A 133 -7.89 -0.28 -7.03
C SER A 133 -7.08 -1.36 -7.77
N THR A 134 -7.74 -2.40 -8.30
CA THR A 134 -7.14 -3.53 -9.02
C THR A 134 -7.16 -3.34 -10.53
N LEU A 135 -6.39 -4.16 -11.26
CA LEU A 135 -6.41 -4.20 -12.72
C LEU A 135 -7.63 -4.94 -13.26
N PHE A 136 -8.03 -6.00 -12.55
CA PHE A 136 -9.14 -6.86 -12.92
C PHE A 136 -10.29 -6.73 -11.93
N ASP A 137 -11.49 -7.00 -12.41
CA ASP A 137 -12.63 -7.27 -11.54
C ASP A 137 -12.68 -8.76 -11.18
N GLU A 138 -13.38 -9.12 -10.10
CA GLU A 138 -13.52 -10.51 -9.64
C GLU A 138 -14.10 -11.43 -10.73
N SER A 139 -15.06 -10.92 -11.52
CA SER A 139 -15.67 -11.66 -12.63
C SER A 139 -14.75 -11.93 -13.82
N GLN A 140 -13.60 -11.26 -13.91
CA GLN A 140 -12.61 -11.50 -14.97
C GLN A 140 -11.63 -12.62 -14.62
N LEU A 141 -11.54 -13.01 -13.34
CA LEU A 141 -10.53 -13.98 -12.90
C LEU A 141 -10.90 -15.41 -13.32
N PRO A 142 -9.98 -16.16 -13.95
CA PRO A 142 -10.23 -17.51 -14.44
C PRO A 142 -10.01 -18.57 -13.36
N PHE A 143 -10.39 -18.25 -12.12
CA PHE A 143 -10.34 -19.15 -10.98
C PHE A 143 -11.29 -18.67 -9.88
N GLU A 144 -11.89 -19.64 -9.21
CA GLU A 144 -12.68 -19.40 -8.00
C GLU A 144 -11.78 -19.18 -6.78
N SER A 145 -12.36 -18.61 -5.72
CA SER A 145 -11.71 -18.33 -4.44
C SER A 145 -11.02 -19.55 -3.80
N ASN A 146 -11.62 -20.74 -3.93
CA ASN A 146 -11.09 -22.02 -3.45
C ASN A 146 -9.88 -22.54 -4.27
N HIS A 147 -9.60 -21.98 -5.44
CA HIS A 147 -8.54 -22.39 -6.36
C HIS A 147 -7.53 -21.27 -6.65
N PHE A 148 -7.32 -20.37 -5.68
CA PHE A 148 -6.35 -19.29 -5.82
C PHE A 148 -4.94 -19.83 -6.13
N PRO A 149 -4.25 -19.31 -7.15
CA PRO A 149 -2.94 -19.84 -7.53
C PRO A 149 -1.90 -19.65 -6.42
N ALA A 150 -1.37 -20.75 -5.88
CA ALA A 150 -0.39 -20.74 -4.78
C ALA A 150 0.98 -20.08 -5.09
N THR A 151 1.22 -19.58 -6.30
CA THR A 151 2.45 -18.83 -6.58
C THR A 151 2.13 -17.72 -7.56
N PHE A 152 2.85 -16.60 -7.45
CA PHE A 152 2.74 -15.50 -8.41
C PHE A 152 2.93 -15.98 -9.86
N SER A 153 3.90 -16.84 -10.15
CA SER A 153 4.11 -17.33 -11.52
C SER A 153 2.90 -18.11 -12.07
N LYS A 154 2.19 -18.87 -11.22
CA LYS A 154 0.94 -19.54 -11.60
C LYS A 154 -0.19 -18.53 -11.81
N PHE A 155 -0.31 -17.53 -10.94
CA PHE A 155 -1.28 -16.43 -11.08
C PHE A 155 -1.05 -15.65 -12.37
N ARG A 156 0.17 -15.14 -12.59
CA ARG A 156 0.56 -14.36 -13.77
C ARG A 156 0.19 -15.05 -15.08
N ARG A 157 0.55 -16.33 -15.25
CA ARG A 157 0.22 -17.10 -16.47
C ARG A 157 -1.28 -17.17 -16.76
N LYS A 158 -2.11 -17.16 -15.71
CA LYS A 158 -3.57 -17.19 -15.84
C LYS A 158 -4.16 -15.82 -16.19
N VAL A 159 -3.53 -14.71 -15.81
CA VAL A 159 -4.14 -13.38 -15.93
C VAL A 159 -3.45 -12.45 -16.93
N GLU A 160 -2.20 -12.71 -17.32
CA GLU A 160 -1.39 -11.76 -18.12
C GLU A 160 -1.92 -11.53 -19.54
N HIS A 161 -2.81 -12.39 -20.03
CA HIS A 161 -3.46 -12.28 -21.34
C HIS A 161 -4.87 -11.68 -21.27
N LEU A 162 -5.40 -11.44 -20.07
CA LEU A 162 -6.75 -10.90 -19.90
C LEU A 162 -6.78 -9.43 -20.29
N ALA A 163 -7.87 -9.03 -20.95
CA ALA A 163 -8.10 -7.63 -21.27
C ALA A 163 -8.29 -6.80 -19.99
N ILE A 164 -7.53 -5.71 -19.87
CA ILE A 164 -7.67 -4.74 -18.80
C ILE A 164 -8.64 -3.66 -19.26
N LYS A 165 -9.70 -3.44 -18.48
CA LYS A 165 -10.73 -2.44 -18.80
C LYS A 165 -10.12 -1.05 -18.92
N ASP A 166 -10.70 -0.23 -19.78
CA ASP A 166 -10.33 1.18 -19.85
C ASP A 166 -10.65 1.90 -18.52
N PRO A 167 -9.85 2.89 -18.11
CA PRO A 167 -10.15 3.67 -16.92
C PRO A 167 -11.47 4.42 -17.14
N VAL A 168 -12.37 4.40 -16.15
CA VAL A 168 -13.67 5.07 -16.29
C VAL A 168 -13.49 6.59 -16.35
N ALA A 169 -14.23 7.24 -17.26
CA ALA A 169 -14.23 8.69 -17.38
C ALA A 169 -14.77 9.34 -16.09
N CYS A 170 -14.19 10.48 -15.71
CA CYS A 170 -14.70 11.27 -14.60
C CYS A 170 -16.11 11.80 -14.91
N PRO A 171 -16.99 11.94 -13.90
CA PRO A 171 -18.30 12.58 -14.11
C PRO A 171 -18.11 14.05 -14.50
N THR A 172 -19.04 14.61 -15.28
CA THR A 172 -19.02 16.04 -15.65
C THR A 172 -19.43 16.95 -14.50
N SER A 173 -20.31 16.45 -13.62
CA SER A 173 -20.79 17.10 -12.40
C SER A 173 -21.16 16.02 -11.39
N LEU A 174 -21.12 16.36 -10.10
CA LEU A 174 -21.63 15.50 -9.03
C LEU A 174 -22.97 16.02 -8.51
N PRO A 175 -23.85 15.14 -7.99
CA PRO A 175 -25.04 15.56 -7.29
C PRO A 175 -24.68 16.47 -6.10
N PRO A 176 -25.54 17.44 -5.76
CA PRO A 176 -25.25 18.42 -4.73
C PRO A 176 -25.00 17.76 -3.36
N PRO A 177 -24.14 18.36 -2.52
CA PRO A 177 -23.86 17.89 -1.18
C PRO A 177 -25.06 18.00 -0.24
N VAL A 178 -25.19 17.03 0.65
CA VAL A 178 -26.13 17.12 1.77
C VAL A 178 -25.51 17.85 2.97
N GLY A 179 -26.28 18.76 3.57
CA GLY A 179 -25.93 19.44 4.82
C GLY A 179 -24.72 20.38 4.72
N LYS A 180 -23.94 20.50 5.81
CA LYS A 180 -22.60 21.11 5.88
C LYS A 180 -21.60 20.03 6.32
N PRO A 181 -20.30 20.10 5.97
CA PRO A 181 -19.34 19.13 6.49
C PRO A 181 -19.23 19.29 8.00
N LYS A 182 -19.34 18.20 8.76
CA LYS A 182 -19.37 18.25 10.23
C LYS A 182 -18.00 18.00 10.85
N HIS A 183 -17.24 17.07 10.27
CA HIS A 183 -16.02 16.54 10.87
C HIS A 183 -14.76 16.92 10.08
N TRP A 184 -14.93 17.57 8.93
CA TRP A 184 -13.82 17.98 8.07
C TRP A 184 -12.81 18.87 8.80
N GLN A 185 -11.68 18.26 9.16
CA GLN A 185 -10.48 18.96 9.60
C GLN A 185 -9.27 18.20 9.09
N ILE A 186 -8.37 18.91 8.42
CA ILE A 186 -7.05 18.42 8.07
C ILE A 186 -6.04 19.26 8.84
N LYS A 187 -5.24 18.59 9.67
CA LYS A 187 -4.11 19.22 10.38
C LYS A 187 -2.85 18.51 9.92
N PHE A 188 -2.00 19.22 9.17
CA PHE A 188 -0.62 18.81 8.95
C PHE A 188 0.25 20.06 8.91
N LYS A 189 1.51 19.90 9.29
CA LYS A 189 2.53 20.91 9.07
C LYS A 189 3.11 20.67 7.68
N PRO A 190 3.12 21.67 6.78
CA PRO A 190 3.89 21.57 5.56
C PRO A 190 5.35 21.30 5.93
N ALA A 191 5.91 20.25 5.36
CA ALA A 191 7.34 19.95 5.43
C ALA A 191 7.84 19.66 4.01
N ASP A 192 9.11 19.95 3.76
CA ASP A 192 9.78 19.58 2.53
C ASP A 192 9.90 18.05 2.49
N CYS A 193 8.99 17.41 1.76
CA CYS A 193 8.99 15.97 1.54
C CYS A 193 9.35 15.68 0.09
N LEU A 194 10.03 14.56 -0.13
CA LEU A 194 10.38 14.07 -1.47
C LEU A 194 9.13 13.83 -2.34
N PHE A 195 8.01 13.49 -1.71
CA PHE A 195 6.74 13.19 -2.38
C PHE A 195 5.64 14.13 -1.91
N THR A 196 4.78 14.54 -2.86
CA THR A 196 3.57 15.32 -2.58
C THR A 196 2.33 14.48 -2.89
N GLY A 197 1.42 14.39 -1.91
CA GLY A 197 0.17 13.66 -2.04
C GLY A 197 -0.85 14.34 -2.95
N GLY A 198 -1.74 13.53 -3.54
CA GLY A 198 -2.85 14.00 -4.36
C GLY A 198 -2.87 13.44 -5.78
N GLU A 199 -4.08 13.32 -6.33
CA GLU A 199 -4.34 12.79 -7.66
C GLU A 199 -3.61 13.56 -8.77
N ARG A 200 -3.60 14.90 -8.72
CA ARG A 200 -2.90 15.71 -9.73
C ARG A 200 -1.40 15.48 -9.75
N GLU A 201 -0.77 15.39 -8.58
CA GLU A 201 0.68 15.13 -8.48
C GLU A 201 1.01 13.71 -8.94
N GLY A 202 0.18 12.73 -8.59
CA GLY A 202 0.30 11.37 -9.11
C GLY A 202 0.19 11.34 -10.63
N LYS A 203 -0.82 12.00 -11.19
CA LYS A 203 -1.01 12.08 -12.65
C LYS A 203 0.15 12.80 -13.34
N LYS A 204 0.62 13.92 -12.79
CA LYS A 204 1.77 14.65 -13.30
C LYS A 204 3.02 13.76 -13.34
N HIS A 205 3.30 13.07 -12.23
CA HIS A 205 4.44 12.15 -12.16
C HIS A 205 4.32 10.96 -13.12
N LEU A 206 3.10 10.41 -13.28
CA LEU A 206 2.79 9.38 -14.27
C LEU A 206 3.11 9.85 -15.70
N ASP A 207 2.62 11.03 -16.07
CA ASP A 207 2.83 11.62 -17.39
C ASP A 207 4.33 11.95 -17.61
N ASP A 208 5.00 12.54 -16.62
CA ASP A 208 6.43 12.88 -16.69
C ASP A 208 7.33 11.64 -16.84
N TYR A 209 7.03 10.56 -16.11
CA TYR A 209 7.79 9.32 -16.20
C TYR A 209 7.70 8.69 -17.61
N PHE A 210 6.49 8.66 -18.19
CA PHE A 210 6.26 8.09 -19.52
C PHE A 210 6.57 9.06 -20.66
N LYS A 211 6.77 10.36 -20.40
CA LYS A 211 7.33 11.30 -21.38
C LYS A 211 8.83 11.04 -21.64
N GLY A 212 9.54 10.54 -20.63
CA GLY A 212 10.96 10.17 -20.74
C GLY A 212 11.19 8.77 -21.33
N GLN A 213 12.45 8.35 -21.38
CA GLN A 213 12.86 7.01 -21.85
C GLN A 213 13.12 6.00 -20.71
N HIS A 214 12.83 6.37 -19.46
CA HIS A 214 13.11 5.55 -18.29
C HIS A 214 12.32 4.24 -18.26
N ALA A 215 11.11 4.22 -18.86
CA ALA A 215 10.33 2.99 -19.00
C ALA A 215 11.04 1.94 -19.86
N SER A 216 11.77 2.37 -20.90
CA SER A 216 12.55 1.48 -21.78
C SER A 216 13.75 0.81 -21.10
N SER A 217 14.25 1.36 -19.99
CA SER A 217 15.38 0.82 -19.22
C SER A 217 14.99 0.29 -17.83
N TYR A 218 13.70 0.21 -17.52
CA TYR A 218 13.20 -0.10 -16.18
C TYR A 218 13.73 -1.45 -15.63
N LYS A 219 13.79 -2.51 -16.45
CA LYS A 219 14.26 -3.84 -15.99
C LYS A 219 15.71 -3.81 -15.53
N GLN A 220 16.55 -2.97 -16.17
CA GLN A 220 17.96 -2.82 -15.85
C GLN A 220 18.15 -1.98 -14.58
N THR A 221 17.34 -0.93 -14.37
CA THR A 221 17.56 0.04 -13.29
C THR A 221 16.81 -0.28 -11.99
N ARG A 222 15.72 -1.06 -12.04
CA ARG A 222 14.77 -1.25 -10.91
C ARG A 222 15.37 -1.83 -9.62
N ASN A 223 16.56 -2.43 -9.68
CA ASN A 223 17.24 -2.99 -8.50
C ASN A 223 18.20 -2.00 -7.82
N ALA A 224 18.38 -0.78 -8.35
CA ALA A 224 19.18 0.23 -7.69
C ALA A 224 18.63 0.56 -6.30
N LEU A 225 19.52 0.83 -5.35
CA LEU A 225 19.16 1.11 -3.96
C LEU A 225 18.59 2.51 -3.74
N ASP A 226 18.98 3.46 -4.60
CA ASP A 226 18.57 4.86 -4.54
C ASP A 226 18.39 5.44 -5.94
N GLY A 227 17.90 6.67 -6.06
CA GLY A 227 17.77 7.44 -7.30
C GLY A 227 16.33 7.54 -7.81
N TRP A 228 15.92 8.77 -8.15
CA TRP A 228 14.56 9.10 -8.58
C TRP A 228 14.13 8.29 -9.82
N LYS A 229 14.99 8.27 -10.84
CA LYS A 229 14.71 7.71 -12.18
C LYS A 229 14.95 6.20 -12.31
N ASN A 230 15.43 5.54 -11.25
CA ASN A 230 15.80 4.13 -11.32
C ASN A 230 14.58 3.19 -11.26
N SER A 231 13.43 3.70 -10.84
CA SER A 231 12.14 2.99 -10.85
C SER A 231 10.99 3.98 -11.02
N THR A 232 9.77 3.48 -11.22
CA THR A 232 8.59 4.31 -11.48
C THR A 232 8.18 5.21 -10.33
N LYS A 233 8.44 4.82 -9.08
CA LYS A 233 7.93 5.47 -7.85
C LYS A 233 6.39 5.60 -7.76
N PHE A 234 5.63 4.92 -8.62
CA PHE A 234 4.17 4.99 -8.64
C PHE A 234 3.50 4.41 -7.39
N SER A 235 4.20 3.57 -6.61
CA SER A 235 3.68 2.96 -5.38
C SER A 235 3.11 3.99 -4.42
N VAL A 236 3.73 5.16 -4.34
CA VAL A 236 3.36 6.26 -3.43
C VAL A 236 1.93 6.77 -3.68
N TRP A 237 1.51 6.88 -4.95
CA TRP A 237 0.13 7.29 -5.28
C TRP A 237 -0.81 6.10 -5.52
N LEU A 238 -0.29 4.90 -5.81
CA LEU A 238 -1.09 3.68 -5.94
C LEU A 238 -1.57 3.14 -4.58
N SER A 239 -0.84 3.40 -3.49
CA SER A 239 -1.14 2.87 -2.15
C SER A 239 -2.38 3.49 -1.50
N ASN A 240 -2.58 4.80 -1.69
CA ASN A 240 -3.76 5.53 -1.21
C ASN A 240 -4.79 5.81 -2.33
N GLY A 241 -4.53 5.28 -3.54
CA GLY A 241 -5.43 5.34 -4.67
C GLY A 241 -5.57 6.71 -5.31
N CYS A 242 -4.61 7.63 -5.13
CA CYS A 242 -4.48 8.84 -5.96
C CYS A 242 -4.20 8.52 -7.44
N LEU A 243 -3.61 7.36 -7.72
CA LEU A 243 -3.53 6.76 -9.05
C LEU A 243 -4.20 5.38 -9.03
N SER A 244 -4.83 4.99 -10.13
CA SER A 244 -5.30 3.62 -10.32
C SER A 244 -4.28 2.76 -11.07
N ALA A 245 -4.36 1.44 -10.85
CA ALA A 245 -3.56 0.48 -11.60
C ALA A 245 -3.89 0.51 -13.11
N ARG A 246 -5.17 0.72 -13.46
CA ARG A 246 -5.61 0.83 -14.86
C ARG A 246 -5.04 2.07 -15.54
N GLN A 247 -5.06 3.23 -14.89
CA GLN A 247 -4.43 4.46 -15.40
C GLN A 247 -2.94 4.23 -15.70
N THR A 248 -2.25 3.53 -14.80
CA THR A 248 -0.83 3.20 -14.97
C THR A 248 -0.60 2.27 -16.16
N PHE A 249 -1.38 1.19 -16.27
CA PHE A 249 -1.31 0.25 -17.40
C PHE A 249 -1.60 0.92 -18.75
N HIS A 250 -2.65 1.75 -18.83
CA HIS A 250 -3.01 2.42 -20.08
C HIS A 250 -2.00 3.50 -20.48
N SER A 251 -1.37 4.16 -19.51
CA SER A 251 -0.26 5.09 -19.81
C SER A 251 0.98 4.34 -20.31
N LEU A 252 1.27 3.16 -19.76
CA LEU A 252 2.30 2.25 -20.28
C LEU A 252 1.98 1.84 -21.72
N LYS A 253 0.74 1.48 -22.04
CA LYS A 253 0.35 1.11 -23.42
C LYS A 253 0.48 2.27 -24.40
N LYS A 254 0.12 3.50 -23.99
CA LYS A 254 0.37 4.70 -24.80
C LYS A 254 1.87 4.93 -25.03
N TYR A 255 2.70 4.71 -24.02
CA TYR A 255 4.16 4.77 -24.18
C TYR A 255 4.67 3.73 -25.17
N GLU A 256 4.25 2.46 -25.03
CA GLU A 256 4.66 1.37 -25.93
C GLU A 256 4.27 1.63 -27.39
N LEU A 257 3.11 2.26 -27.64
CA LEU A 257 2.69 2.68 -28.97
C LEU A 257 3.60 3.76 -29.58
N ALA A 258 4.13 4.67 -28.76
CA ALA A 258 4.94 5.79 -29.21
C ALA A 258 6.45 5.49 -29.27
N ALA A 259 6.97 4.72 -28.32
CA ALA A 259 8.41 4.48 -28.13
C ALA A 259 8.82 3.01 -28.36
N GLY A 260 7.86 2.11 -28.57
CA GLY A 260 8.09 0.67 -28.73
C GLY A 260 7.97 -0.11 -27.42
N ALA A 261 7.46 -1.32 -27.50
CA ALA A 261 7.43 -2.27 -26.39
C ALA A 261 8.76 -3.04 -26.31
N ASN A 262 9.24 -3.31 -25.10
CA ASN A 262 10.42 -4.13 -24.86
C ASN A 262 10.32 -4.89 -23.53
N GLU A 263 11.39 -5.59 -23.14
CA GLU A 263 11.39 -6.34 -21.88
C GLU A 263 11.18 -5.45 -20.64
N SER A 264 11.64 -4.20 -20.66
CA SER A 264 11.52 -3.26 -19.56
C SER A 264 10.11 -2.71 -19.40
N THR A 265 9.45 -2.37 -20.51
CA THR A 265 8.04 -1.93 -20.49
C THR A 265 7.15 -3.07 -20.00
N TYR A 266 7.38 -4.31 -20.47
CA TYR A 266 6.72 -5.51 -19.92
C TYR A 266 6.99 -5.68 -18.42
N TRP A 267 8.22 -5.43 -17.95
CA TRP A 267 8.55 -5.59 -16.55
C TRP A 267 7.80 -4.60 -15.64
N ILE A 268 7.40 -3.42 -16.13
CA ILE A 268 6.51 -2.53 -15.37
C ILE A 268 5.15 -3.20 -15.16
N TYR A 269 4.57 -3.78 -16.21
CA TYR A 269 3.31 -4.54 -16.12
C TYR A 269 3.45 -5.77 -15.22
N PHE A 270 4.55 -6.50 -15.31
CA PHE A 270 4.86 -7.65 -14.46
C PHE A 270 4.84 -7.28 -12.97
N GLU A 271 5.34 -6.10 -12.60
CA GLU A 271 5.36 -5.64 -11.21
C GLU A 271 3.98 -5.10 -10.76
N LEU A 272 3.17 -4.55 -11.67
CA LEU A 272 1.76 -4.29 -11.39
C LEU A 272 0.98 -5.59 -11.11
N LEU A 273 1.30 -6.67 -11.83
CA LEU A 273 0.70 -7.98 -11.55
C LEU A 273 1.11 -8.54 -10.19
N TRP A 274 2.29 -8.19 -9.65
CA TRP A 274 2.65 -8.57 -8.28
C TRP A 274 1.77 -7.85 -7.25
N ARG A 275 1.51 -6.55 -7.44
CA ARG A 275 0.53 -5.82 -6.62
C ARG A 275 -0.84 -6.50 -6.73
N GLU A 276 -1.29 -6.79 -7.95
CA GLU A 276 -2.55 -7.48 -8.22
C GLU A 276 -2.64 -8.83 -7.48
N TYR A 277 -1.60 -9.65 -7.55
CA TYR A 277 -1.52 -10.94 -6.86
C TYR A 277 -1.75 -10.78 -5.35
N PHE A 278 -1.10 -9.81 -4.72
CA PHE A 278 -1.25 -9.59 -3.29
C PHE A 278 -2.63 -9.04 -2.92
N GLN A 279 -3.25 -8.19 -3.74
CA GLN A 279 -4.63 -7.72 -3.51
C GLN A 279 -5.61 -8.90 -3.46
N TRP A 280 -5.55 -9.79 -4.46
CA TRP A 280 -6.40 -10.99 -4.47
C TRP A 280 -6.03 -11.97 -3.37
N TYR A 281 -4.74 -12.15 -3.08
CA TYR A 281 -4.30 -12.95 -1.94
C TYR A 281 -4.91 -12.46 -0.62
N ALA A 282 -4.96 -11.14 -0.40
CA ALA A 282 -5.58 -10.53 0.77
C ALA A 282 -7.09 -10.73 0.83
N LYS A 283 -7.77 -10.72 -0.33
CA LYS A 283 -9.21 -11.02 -0.40
C LYS A 283 -9.51 -12.48 -0.04
N ILE A 284 -8.70 -13.42 -0.54
CA ILE A 284 -8.94 -14.86 -0.37
C ILE A 284 -8.49 -15.37 1.01
N TYR A 285 -7.33 -14.93 1.52
CA TYR A 285 -6.76 -15.41 2.78
C TYR A 285 -6.57 -14.31 3.84
N PRO A 286 -7.61 -13.51 4.13
CA PRO A 286 -7.48 -12.31 4.95
C PRO A 286 -6.96 -12.57 6.37
N SER A 287 -7.41 -13.64 7.02
CA SER A 287 -7.03 -13.97 8.40
C SER A 287 -5.59 -14.47 8.53
N THR A 288 -4.96 -14.85 7.42
CA THR A 288 -3.61 -15.41 7.42
C THR A 288 -2.56 -14.33 7.28
N LEU A 289 -2.90 -13.18 6.68
CA LEU A 289 -1.94 -12.14 6.32
C LEU A 289 -1.14 -11.59 7.49
N THR A 290 -1.73 -11.52 8.69
CA THR A 290 -1.07 -11.04 9.91
C THR A 290 -0.78 -12.15 10.92
N LYS A 291 -1.12 -13.41 10.59
CA LYS A 291 -0.87 -14.57 11.44
C LYS A 291 0.62 -14.92 11.39
N PHE A 292 1.22 -15.20 12.55
CA PHE A 292 2.64 -15.54 12.66
C PHE A 292 3.08 -16.69 11.73
N SER A 293 2.27 -17.75 11.64
CA SER A 293 2.52 -18.89 10.77
C SER A 293 2.10 -18.67 9.30
N GLY A 294 1.48 -17.53 8.98
CA GLY A 294 0.85 -17.29 7.68
C GLY A 294 -0.04 -18.45 7.24
N LEU A 295 0.21 -18.97 6.04
CA LEU A 295 -0.41 -20.19 5.50
C LEU A 295 0.37 -21.47 5.81
N SER A 296 1.56 -21.37 6.40
CA SER A 296 2.36 -22.54 6.76
C SER A 296 1.73 -23.31 7.92
N ASN A 297 1.83 -24.63 7.85
CA ASN A 297 1.48 -25.54 8.95
C ASN A 297 2.58 -25.60 10.03
N ARG A 298 3.72 -24.94 9.81
CA ARG A 298 4.83 -24.86 10.77
C ARG A 298 5.08 -23.41 11.17
N SER A 299 5.17 -23.15 12.46
CA SER A 299 5.55 -21.84 12.98
C SER A 299 7.02 -21.54 12.67
N PRO A 300 7.37 -20.29 12.30
CA PRO A 300 8.76 -19.86 12.22
C PRO A 300 9.49 -20.04 13.55
N MET A 301 10.80 -20.29 13.50
CA MET A 301 11.66 -20.35 14.69
C MET A 301 12.16 -18.96 15.16
N THR A 302 11.53 -17.90 14.68
CA THR A 302 11.83 -16.51 15.05
C THR A 302 11.07 -16.10 16.30
N PHE A 303 11.59 -15.14 17.06
CA PHE A 303 10.96 -14.64 18.28
C PHE A 303 11.11 -13.12 18.41
N PHE A 304 10.42 -12.50 19.36
CA PHE A 304 10.61 -11.07 19.60
C PHE A 304 11.77 -10.82 20.57
N ASN A 305 12.78 -10.08 20.12
CA ASN A 305 13.85 -9.54 20.97
C ASN A 305 13.84 -7.99 20.84
N PRO A 306 13.54 -7.25 21.93
CA PRO A 306 13.38 -5.81 21.88
C PRO A 306 14.70 -5.06 21.58
N GLN A 307 15.84 -5.57 22.03
CA GLN A 307 17.14 -4.93 21.80
C GLN A 307 17.53 -5.00 20.32
N ARG A 308 17.47 -6.19 19.73
CA ARG A 308 17.76 -6.41 18.30
C ARG A 308 16.79 -5.66 17.40
N PHE A 309 15.50 -5.68 17.74
CA PHE A 309 14.48 -4.94 17.00
C PHE A 309 14.73 -3.44 17.04
N LYS A 310 15.04 -2.88 18.22
CA LYS A 310 15.38 -1.46 18.35
C LYS A 310 16.58 -1.09 17.49
N LYS A 311 17.64 -1.90 17.49
CA LYS A 311 18.83 -1.69 16.64
C LYS A 311 18.48 -1.69 15.15
N TRP A 312 17.67 -2.65 14.70
CA TRP A 312 17.22 -2.68 13.30
C TRP A 312 16.41 -1.43 12.93
N CYS A 313 15.44 -1.06 13.78
CA CYS A 313 14.63 0.14 13.59
C CYS A 313 15.47 1.42 13.57
N SER A 314 16.50 1.52 14.40
CA SER A 314 17.36 2.71 14.52
C SER A 314 18.60 2.68 13.64
N ALA A 315 18.67 1.77 12.64
CA ALA A 315 19.82 1.62 11.76
C ALA A 315 21.16 1.42 12.50
N ASN A 316 21.14 0.66 13.60
CA ASN A 316 22.28 0.43 14.48
C ASN A 316 22.64 -1.07 14.59
N THR A 317 22.61 -1.78 13.47
CA THR A 317 23.02 -3.19 13.39
C THR A 317 24.48 -3.30 12.95
N PRO A 318 25.15 -4.45 13.14
CA PRO A 318 26.49 -4.68 12.57
C PRO A 318 26.54 -4.76 11.03
N PHE A 319 25.44 -4.47 10.32
CA PHE A 319 25.29 -4.64 8.88
C PHE A 319 25.11 -3.30 8.16
N PRO A 320 26.18 -2.69 7.61
CA PRO A 320 26.12 -1.32 7.08
C PRO A 320 25.08 -1.09 5.97
N LEU A 321 24.92 -2.06 5.05
CA LEU A 321 23.92 -1.96 3.98
C LEU A 321 22.48 -1.94 4.53
N VAL A 322 22.22 -2.69 5.60
CA VAL A 322 20.91 -2.72 6.26
C VAL A 322 20.65 -1.38 6.92
N ASN A 323 21.65 -0.86 7.65
CA ASN A 323 21.55 0.45 8.31
C ASN A 323 21.30 1.57 7.31
N ALA A 324 22.02 1.59 6.19
CA ALA A 324 21.81 2.56 5.11
C ALA A 324 20.37 2.54 4.59
N CYS A 325 19.81 1.35 4.33
CA CYS A 325 18.41 1.21 3.93
C CYS A 325 17.46 1.72 5.03
N MET A 326 17.69 1.34 6.29
CA MET A 326 16.83 1.75 7.41
C MET A 326 16.88 3.26 7.67
N ASN A 327 18.04 3.90 7.49
CA ASN A 327 18.18 5.35 7.53
C ASN A 327 17.38 6.02 6.41
N GLN A 328 17.47 5.52 5.16
CA GLN A 328 16.65 6.02 4.05
C GLN A 328 15.15 5.94 4.38
N LEU A 329 14.68 4.79 4.87
CA LEU A 329 13.27 4.63 5.27
C LEU A 329 12.87 5.60 6.39
N ASN A 330 13.72 5.80 7.38
CA ASN A 330 13.42 6.66 8.52
C ASN A 330 13.38 8.14 8.17
N THR A 331 14.20 8.55 7.20
CA THR A 331 14.29 9.94 6.74
C THR A 331 13.25 10.26 5.66
N GLU A 332 13.09 9.40 4.66
CA GLU A 332 12.25 9.69 3.49
C GLU A 332 10.87 9.04 3.55
N GLY A 333 10.66 8.06 4.43
CA GLY A 333 9.45 7.23 4.43
C GLY A 333 9.32 6.37 3.16
N TYR A 334 10.39 6.22 2.39
CA TYR A 334 10.45 5.40 1.19
C TYR A 334 11.71 4.53 1.23
N MET A 335 11.64 3.35 0.61
CA MET A 335 12.79 2.46 0.44
C MET A 335 12.66 1.73 -0.90
N SER A 336 13.76 1.58 -1.62
CA SER A 336 13.80 0.78 -2.86
C SER A 336 13.35 -0.67 -2.62
N ASN A 337 12.77 -1.32 -3.64
CA ASN A 337 12.36 -2.73 -3.52
C ASN A 337 13.53 -3.65 -3.12
N ARG A 338 14.73 -3.40 -3.67
CA ARG A 338 15.94 -4.15 -3.31
C ARG A 338 16.28 -3.96 -1.84
N GLY A 339 16.26 -2.72 -1.34
CA GLY A 339 16.45 -2.41 0.08
C GLY A 339 15.44 -3.13 0.96
N ARG A 340 14.15 -3.11 0.61
CA ARG A 340 13.08 -3.78 1.38
C ARG A 340 13.34 -5.28 1.55
N GLN A 341 13.74 -5.97 0.46
CA GLN A 341 14.09 -7.39 0.51
C GLN A 341 15.30 -7.66 1.42
N ILE A 342 16.32 -6.81 1.35
CA ILE A 342 17.55 -6.94 2.15
C ILE A 342 17.24 -6.80 3.64
N VAL A 343 16.55 -5.72 4.03
CA VAL A 343 16.29 -5.45 5.46
C VAL A 343 15.27 -6.42 6.06
N ALA A 344 14.30 -6.90 5.27
CA ALA A 344 13.37 -7.93 5.70
C ALA A 344 14.06 -9.27 5.90
N SER A 345 14.95 -9.64 4.97
CA SER A 345 15.78 -10.83 5.12
C SER A 345 16.67 -10.74 6.36
N CYS A 346 17.31 -9.59 6.58
CA CYS A 346 18.13 -9.31 7.78
C CYS A 346 17.33 -9.55 9.06
N LEU A 347 16.13 -8.98 9.14
CA LEU A 347 15.29 -9.10 10.32
C LEU A 347 14.95 -10.57 10.61
N VAL A 348 14.57 -11.33 9.59
CA VAL A 348 14.14 -12.72 9.76
C VAL A 348 15.30 -13.68 10.02
N ASN A 349 16.40 -13.56 9.27
CA ASN A 349 17.43 -14.61 9.23
C ASN A 349 18.66 -14.26 10.08
N GLU A 350 19.13 -13.01 10.03
CA GLU A 350 20.30 -12.56 10.79
C GLU A 350 19.95 -12.18 12.23
N LEU A 351 18.76 -11.59 12.45
CA LEU A 351 18.31 -11.16 13.77
C LEU A 351 17.38 -12.19 14.46
N SER A 352 16.88 -13.17 13.70
CA SER A 352 15.89 -14.18 14.13
C SER A 352 14.62 -13.58 14.73
N LEU A 353 14.21 -12.41 14.22
CA LEU A 353 13.07 -11.67 14.75
C LEU A 353 11.75 -12.07 14.11
N ASP A 354 10.67 -12.03 14.89
CA ASP A 354 9.31 -12.18 14.38
C ASP A 354 9.02 -11.14 13.30
N TRP A 355 8.79 -11.65 12.09
CA TRP A 355 8.62 -10.86 10.87
C TRP A 355 7.47 -9.85 10.95
N ARG A 356 6.46 -10.09 11.78
CA ARG A 356 5.29 -9.21 11.92
C ARG A 356 5.67 -7.85 12.49
N TYR A 357 6.71 -7.79 13.33
CA TYR A 357 7.22 -6.53 13.85
C TYR A 357 7.92 -5.69 12.76
N GLY A 358 8.63 -6.35 11.84
CA GLY A 358 9.16 -5.70 10.65
C GLY A 358 8.06 -5.18 9.72
N ALA A 359 7.03 -6.00 9.49
CA ALA A 359 5.86 -5.61 8.70
C ALA A 359 5.12 -4.41 9.32
N ALA A 360 4.95 -4.39 10.64
CA ALA A 360 4.34 -3.29 11.37
C ALA A 360 5.20 -2.03 11.32
N TYR A 361 6.52 -2.15 11.48
CA TYR A 361 7.44 -1.00 11.35
C TYR A 361 7.39 -0.38 9.95
N PHE A 362 7.32 -1.22 8.91
CA PHE A 362 7.11 -0.76 7.54
C PHE A 362 5.76 -0.04 7.39
N ALA A 363 4.69 -0.56 8.00
CA ALA A 363 3.38 0.10 7.98
C ALA A 363 3.37 1.47 8.68
N GLN A 364 4.19 1.64 9.71
CA GLN A 364 4.41 2.92 10.37
C GLN A 364 5.17 3.92 9.48
N ARG A 365 6.22 3.46 8.79
CA ARG A 365 7.18 4.35 8.10
C ARG A 365 6.89 4.61 6.63
N LEU A 366 6.39 3.61 5.90
CA LEU A 366 6.24 3.70 4.45
C LEU A 366 5.11 4.63 4.05
N ILE A 367 5.43 5.70 3.31
CA ILE A 367 4.43 6.56 2.67
C ILE A 367 3.60 5.77 1.64
N ASP A 368 4.20 4.73 1.04
CA ASP A 368 3.56 3.83 0.08
C ASP A 368 3.04 2.53 0.72
N TYR A 369 2.75 2.55 2.02
CA TYR A 369 2.17 1.40 2.70
C TYR A 369 0.84 0.99 2.06
N ASP A 370 0.84 -0.21 1.48
CA ASP A 370 -0.33 -0.95 1.03
C ASP A 370 -0.39 -2.25 1.83
N PHE A 371 -1.53 -2.52 2.48
CA PHE A 371 -1.67 -3.65 3.40
C PHE A 371 -1.35 -4.99 2.73
N ALA A 372 -2.00 -5.27 1.61
CA ALA A 372 -1.82 -6.52 0.88
C ALA A 372 -0.35 -6.72 0.45
N SER A 373 0.24 -5.71 -0.18
CA SER A 373 1.60 -5.76 -0.71
C SER A 373 2.63 -5.87 0.42
N ASN A 374 2.49 -5.10 1.50
CA ASN A 374 3.42 -5.14 2.62
C ASN A 374 3.39 -6.51 3.30
N TRP A 375 2.24 -6.91 3.83
CA TRP A 375 2.12 -8.16 4.59
C TRP A 375 2.41 -9.38 3.72
N GLY A 376 1.95 -9.38 2.47
CA GLY A 376 2.23 -10.45 1.52
C GLY A 376 3.72 -10.60 1.18
N ASN A 377 4.45 -9.49 0.96
CA ASN A 377 5.90 -9.56 0.72
C ASN A 377 6.67 -10.01 1.97
N TRP A 378 6.27 -9.56 3.16
CA TRP A 378 6.89 -10.01 4.40
C TRP A 378 6.70 -11.51 4.63
N GLN A 379 5.50 -12.05 4.40
CA GLN A 379 5.26 -13.49 4.43
C GLN A 379 6.12 -14.26 3.42
N TYR A 380 6.30 -13.69 2.23
CA TYR A 380 7.11 -14.27 1.18
C TYR A 380 8.59 -14.40 1.59
N ILE A 381 9.14 -13.38 2.24
CA ILE A 381 10.52 -13.42 2.78
C ILE A 381 10.62 -14.36 3.98
N ALA A 382 9.66 -14.30 4.90
CA ALA A 382 9.62 -15.10 6.12
C ALA A 382 9.29 -16.59 5.88
N GLY A 383 8.95 -16.98 4.65
CA GLY A 383 8.68 -18.38 4.30
C GLY A 383 7.35 -18.93 4.82
N VAL A 384 6.43 -18.04 5.18
CA VAL A 384 5.10 -18.38 5.70
C VAL A 384 3.96 -18.04 4.73
N GLY A 385 4.30 -17.52 3.56
CA GLY A 385 3.35 -17.20 2.50
C GLY A 385 2.94 -18.42 1.66
N THR A 386 2.50 -18.15 0.44
CA THR A 386 2.05 -19.17 -0.51
C THR A 386 3.18 -19.92 -1.21
N ASP A 387 4.41 -19.39 -1.17
CA ASP A 387 5.56 -20.00 -1.86
C ASP A 387 6.04 -21.27 -1.14
N PRO A 388 6.04 -22.45 -1.81
CA PRO A 388 6.50 -23.70 -1.20
C PRO A 388 8.00 -23.74 -0.89
N ARG A 389 8.79 -22.73 -1.31
CA ARG A 389 10.25 -22.71 -1.13
C ARG A 389 10.72 -22.38 0.29
N GLY A 390 9.81 -22.03 1.22
CA GLY A 390 10.15 -21.89 2.64
C GLY A 390 10.92 -20.61 3.00
N GLY A 391 10.81 -19.55 2.20
CA GLY A 391 11.38 -18.23 2.48
C GLY A 391 12.55 -17.85 1.58
N ARG A 392 13.12 -16.67 1.78
CA ARG A 392 14.30 -16.20 1.04
C ARG A 392 15.31 -15.58 1.99
N HIS A 393 16.51 -16.15 2.02
CA HIS A 393 17.66 -15.60 2.72
C HIS A 393 18.60 -14.90 1.73
N PHE A 394 18.80 -13.60 1.91
CA PHE A 394 19.69 -12.79 1.11
C PHE A 394 21.06 -12.65 1.78
N ASN A 395 22.09 -13.19 1.14
CA ASN A 395 23.47 -12.99 1.59
C ASN A 395 23.86 -11.50 1.49
N LEU A 396 23.97 -10.83 2.64
CA LEU A 396 24.19 -9.38 2.73
C LEU A 396 25.48 -8.92 2.02
N SER A 397 26.58 -9.68 2.17
CA SER A 397 27.86 -9.38 1.51
C SER A 397 27.74 -9.42 -0.01
N LYS A 398 27.03 -10.43 -0.54
CA LYS A 398 26.74 -10.53 -1.98
C LYS A 398 25.82 -9.40 -2.45
N GLN A 399 24.79 -9.04 -1.68
CA GLN A 399 23.92 -7.92 -2.04
C GLN A 399 24.70 -6.60 -2.10
N ARG A 400 25.57 -6.32 -1.12
CA ARG A 400 26.44 -5.15 -1.14
C ARG A 400 27.38 -5.15 -2.35
N ALA A 401 28.07 -6.26 -2.60
CA ALA A 401 29.01 -6.36 -3.73
C ALA A 401 28.34 -6.13 -5.09
N VAL A 402 27.06 -6.51 -5.24
CA VAL A 402 26.32 -6.34 -6.50
C VAL A 402 25.69 -4.95 -6.62
N TYR A 403 25.07 -4.43 -5.56
CA TYR A 403 24.21 -3.24 -5.63
C TYR A 403 24.84 -1.96 -5.06
N ASP A 404 25.93 -2.08 -4.28
CA ASP A 404 26.71 -0.95 -3.77
C ASP A 404 28.21 -1.31 -3.70
N PRO A 405 28.85 -1.66 -4.84
CA PRO A 405 30.24 -2.11 -4.87
C PRO A 405 31.22 -1.06 -4.35
N ASN A 406 30.89 0.23 -4.52
CA ASN A 406 31.73 1.36 -4.17
C ASN A 406 31.29 2.05 -2.86
N PHE A 407 30.42 1.43 -2.06
CA PHE A 407 29.92 1.97 -0.78
C PHE A 407 29.25 3.35 -0.91
N THR A 408 28.82 3.74 -2.11
CA THR A 408 28.24 5.06 -2.36
C THR A 408 26.92 5.21 -1.61
N PHE A 409 26.05 4.19 -1.67
CA PHE A 409 24.78 4.21 -0.95
C PHE A 409 24.98 4.14 0.56
N ILE A 410 25.85 3.24 1.03
CA ILE A 410 26.19 3.11 2.45
C ILE A 410 26.71 4.43 3.02
N ASN A 411 27.60 5.12 2.31
CA ASN A 411 28.18 6.37 2.76
C ASN A 411 27.15 7.51 2.77
N SER A 412 26.34 7.64 1.71
CA SER A 412 25.29 8.66 1.63
C SER A 412 24.28 8.56 2.78
N TRP A 413 23.96 7.32 3.19
CA TRP A 413 22.99 7.04 4.27
C TRP A 413 23.63 6.67 5.60
N GLN A 414 24.94 6.93 5.77
CA GLN A 414 25.70 6.75 7.02
C GLN A 414 25.56 5.35 7.65
N GLY A 415 25.51 4.30 6.83
CA GLY A 415 25.27 2.93 7.28
C GLY A 415 26.36 2.36 8.19
N GLU A 416 27.58 2.89 8.14
CA GLU A 416 28.72 2.42 8.96
C GLU A 416 28.70 2.92 10.41
N ARG A 417 27.84 3.91 10.74
CA ARG A 417 27.72 4.44 12.11
C ARG A 417 26.87 3.51 12.97
N CYS A 418 27.49 2.42 13.44
CA CYS A 418 26.78 1.41 14.21
C CYS A 418 27.60 0.76 15.34
N ASP A 419 26.88 0.11 16.25
CA ASP A 419 27.44 -0.84 17.21
C ASP A 419 28.04 -2.03 16.45
N GLN A 420 29.25 -2.44 16.85
CA GLN A 420 29.89 -3.63 16.28
C GLN A 420 29.20 -4.94 16.68
N TYR A 421 28.49 -4.94 17.81
CA TYR A 421 27.86 -6.12 18.37
C TYR A 421 26.35 -6.01 18.36
N LEU A 422 25.68 -7.15 18.14
CA LEU A 422 24.23 -7.20 18.09
C LEU A 422 23.61 -7.17 19.50
N ASP A 423 24.11 -7.98 20.42
CA ASP A 423 23.58 -8.12 21.77
C ASP A 423 24.52 -7.48 22.81
N SER A 424 23.97 -6.85 23.84
CA SER A 424 24.76 -6.32 24.97
C SER A 424 24.90 -7.32 26.12
N ALA A 425 24.05 -8.33 26.16
CA ALA A 425 24.02 -9.39 27.16
C ALA A 425 23.74 -10.74 26.48
N ASP A 426 24.15 -11.84 27.13
CA ASP A 426 23.86 -13.19 26.66
C ASP A 426 22.40 -13.61 26.97
N ILE A 427 22.09 -14.90 26.78
CA ILE A 427 20.73 -15.43 26.96
C ILE A 427 20.25 -15.43 28.43
N VAL A 428 21.13 -15.22 29.41
CA VAL A 428 20.80 -15.13 30.84
C VAL A 428 21.07 -13.73 31.41
N ASP A 429 21.09 -12.71 30.55
CA ASP A 429 21.34 -11.31 30.88
C ASP A 429 22.74 -11.02 31.47
N TRP A 430 23.70 -11.93 31.30
CA TRP A 430 25.09 -11.63 31.67
C TRP A 430 25.69 -10.66 30.65
N PRO A 431 26.38 -9.59 31.09
CA PRO A 431 27.04 -8.68 30.16
C PRO A 431 28.02 -9.46 29.28
N ILE A 432 27.90 -9.31 27.96
CA ILE A 432 28.90 -9.86 27.05
C ILE A 432 30.16 -9.01 27.25
N THR A 433 31.16 -9.59 27.91
CA THR A 433 32.44 -8.93 28.18
C THR A 433 33.13 -8.64 26.85
N ARG A 434 33.36 -7.34 26.62
CA ARG A 434 34.00 -6.82 25.41
C ARG A 434 35.50 -6.95 25.62
N GLY A 435 36.13 -7.88 24.91
CA GLY A 435 37.58 -8.08 24.90
C GLY A 435 38.33 -7.01 24.14
#